data_AF-A0A1I4FPW6-F1
#
_entry.id   AF-A0A1I4FPW6-F1
#
_cell.length_a   1.000
_cell.length_b   1.000
_cell.length_c   1.000
_cell.angle_alpha   90.00
_cell.angle_beta   90.00
_cell.angle_gamma   90.00
#
_symmetry.space_group_name_H-M   'P 1'
#
loop_
_entity.id
_entity.type
_entity.pdbx_description
1 polymer ?
#
loop_
_entity_poly.entity_id
_entity_poly.type
_entity_poly.pdbx_seq_one_letter_code
_entity_poly.pdbx_strand_id
1 'polypeptide(L)'
;MASIEELAKTLRGIAATGIKPKALLAAVRERHPEATKKEVVRAAFYAVAEGQSGDHSDLYDFALAERAVDDDEPVKAAKLPKKKNRKTKPSGEAAH
;
A
#
# COMPACT_ATOMS: atom_id res chain seq x y z
N MET A 1 -10.14 -10.71 11.07
CA MET A 1 -9.45 -9.77 10.17
C MET A 1 -9.07 -8.57 11.02
N ALA A 2 -7.80 -8.46 11.36
CA ALA A 2 -7.26 -7.30 12.09
C ALA A 2 -7.39 -6.03 11.23
N SER A 3 -7.69 -4.90 11.88
CA SER A 3 -7.75 -3.61 11.18
C SER A 3 -6.34 -3.15 10.75
N ILE A 4 -6.24 -2.39 9.67
CA ILE A 4 -4.97 -1.81 9.19
C ILE A 4 -4.31 -0.95 10.29
N GLU A 5 -5.12 -0.23 11.07
CA GLU A 5 -4.66 0.57 12.22
C GLU A 5 -4.06 -0.29 13.35
N GLU A 6 -4.66 -1.45 13.61
CA GLU A 6 -4.24 -2.38 14.65
C GLU A 6 -2.92 -3.07 14.29
N LEU A 7 -2.80 -3.47 13.02
CA LEU A 7 -1.55 -3.95 12.45
C LEU A 7 -0.47 -2.86 12.51
N ALA A 8 -0.80 -1.61 12.17
CA ALA A 8 0.12 -0.48 12.20
C ALA A 8 0.60 -0.16 13.63
N LYS A 9 -0.29 -0.23 14.63
CA LYS A 9 0.08 -0.07 16.05
C LYS A 9 1.02 -1.18 16.51
N THR A 10 0.74 -2.42 16.11
CA THR A 10 1.60 -3.58 16.40
C THR A 10 2.97 -3.44 15.75
N LEU A 11 3.01 -3.06 14.47
CA LEU A 11 4.23 -2.80 13.71
C LEU A 11 5.10 -1.73 14.35
N ARG A 12 4.53 -0.60 14.79
CA ARG A 12 5.27 0.45 15.50
C ARG A 12 5.91 -0.06 16.79
N GLY A 13 5.16 -0.83 17.58
CA GLY A 13 5.66 -1.39 18.84
C GLY A 13 6.81 -2.38 18.63
N ILE A 14 6.76 -3.17 17.57
CA ILE A 14 7.82 -4.15 17.24
C ILE A 14 9.02 -3.46 16.59
N ALA A 15 8.80 -2.52 15.65
CA ALA A 15 9.88 -1.80 14.98
C ALA A 15 10.75 -0.98 15.95
N ALA A 16 10.15 -0.43 17.01
CA ALA A 16 10.88 0.26 18.08
C ALA A 16 11.96 -0.61 18.78
N THR A 17 11.91 -1.93 18.61
CA THR A 17 12.89 -2.87 19.18
C THR A 17 14.12 -3.09 18.26
N GLY A 18 14.18 -2.46 17.08
CA GLY A 18 15.33 -2.50 16.17
C GLY A 18 15.55 -3.85 15.48
N ILE A 19 14.51 -4.69 15.37
CA ILE A 19 14.62 -6.02 14.75
C ILE A 19 14.59 -5.95 13.22
N LYS A 20 15.20 -6.96 12.58
CA LYS A 20 15.30 -7.05 11.12
C LYS A 20 13.92 -7.21 10.43
N PRO A 21 13.75 -6.67 9.20
CA PRO A 21 12.54 -6.79 8.37
C PRO A 21 11.86 -8.17 8.36
N LYS A 22 12.63 -9.24 8.16
CA LYS A 22 12.07 -10.61 8.15
C LYS A 22 11.51 -11.06 9.51
N ALA A 23 12.16 -10.64 10.59
CA ALA A 23 11.68 -10.94 11.94
C ALA A 23 10.44 -10.10 12.28
N LEU A 24 10.34 -8.88 11.74
CA LEU A 24 9.16 -8.01 11.86
C LEU A 24 7.90 -8.69 11.30
N LEU A 25 7.97 -9.24 10.08
CA LEU A 25 6.83 -9.92 9.46
C LEU A 25 6.41 -11.18 10.24
N ALA A 26 7.39 -11.97 10.70
CA ALA A 26 7.12 -13.15 11.51
C ALA A 26 6.44 -12.78 12.85
N ALA A 27 6.98 -11.79 13.56
CA ALA A 27 6.43 -11.34 14.83
C ALA A 27 5.02 -10.75 14.72
N VAL A 28 4.70 -10.08 13.59
CA VAL A 28 3.34 -9.61 13.31
C VAL A 28 2.40 -10.79 13.07
N ARG A 29 2.82 -11.81 12.32
CA ARG A 29 2.02 -13.02 12.07
C ARG A 29 1.81 -13.88 13.31
N GLU A 30 2.73 -13.89 14.25
CA GLU A 30 2.53 -14.57 15.55
C GLU A 30 1.40 -13.91 16.36
N ARG A 31 1.26 -12.59 16.26
CA ARG A 31 0.21 -11.82 16.97
C ARG A 31 -1.10 -11.75 16.19
N HIS A 32 -1.02 -11.77 14.86
CA HIS A 32 -2.13 -11.66 13.92
C HIS A 32 -2.04 -12.79 12.89
N PRO A 33 -2.38 -14.04 13.27
CA PRO A 33 -2.23 -15.21 12.39
C PRO A 33 -3.11 -15.14 11.14
N GLU A 34 -4.22 -14.41 11.19
CA GLU A 34 -5.10 -14.19 10.06
C GLU A 34 -4.61 -13.10 9.08
N ALA A 35 -3.56 -12.34 9.45
CA ALA A 35 -3.08 -11.24 8.62
C ALA A 35 -2.25 -11.76 7.44
N THR A 36 -2.67 -11.37 6.24
CA THR A 36 -1.93 -11.64 5.02
C THR A 36 -0.69 -10.75 4.92
N LYS A 37 0.33 -11.20 4.18
CA LYS A 37 1.55 -10.40 3.92
C LYS A 37 1.19 -9.02 3.35
N LYS A 38 0.22 -8.96 2.43
CA LYS A 38 -0.25 -7.73 1.79
C LYS A 38 -0.87 -6.75 2.78
N GLU A 39 -1.62 -7.24 3.77
CA GLU A 39 -2.18 -6.41 4.84
C GLU A 39 -1.09 -5.86 5.76
N VAL A 40 -0.08 -6.67 6.09
CA VAL A 40 1.07 -6.21 6.90
C VAL A 40 1.87 -5.13 6.18
N VAL A 41 2.16 -5.31 4.88
CA VAL A 41 2.85 -4.28 4.07
C VAL A 41 2.01 -3.01 3.96
N ARG A 42 0.69 -3.13 3.74
CA ARG A 42 -0.23 -1.98 3.70
C ARG A 42 -0.26 -1.25 5.04
N ALA A 43 -0.26 -1.98 6.15
CA ALA A 43 -0.22 -1.42 7.50
C ALA A 43 1.13 -0.75 7.82
N ALA A 44 2.24 -1.24 7.27
CA ALA A 44 3.54 -0.59 7.39
C ALA A 44 3.54 0.77 6.67
N PHE A 45 3.04 0.84 5.44
CA PHE A 45 2.85 2.12 4.74
C PHE A 45 1.89 3.05 5.48
N TYR A 46 0.80 2.52 6.02
CA TYR A 46 -0.14 3.28 6.84
C TYR A 46 0.55 3.88 8.08
N ALA A 47 1.35 3.09 8.79
CA ALA A 47 2.10 3.53 9.97
C ALA A 47 3.08 4.68 9.65
N VAL A 48 3.74 4.63 8.49
CA VAL A 48 4.62 5.71 8.00
C VAL A 48 3.80 6.96 7.66
N ALA A 49 2.66 6.81 6.98
CA ALA A 49 1.83 7.93 6.53
C ALA A 49 1.10 8.64 7.69
N GLU A 50 0.70 7.91 8.73
CA GLU A 50 0.07 8.45 9.94
C GLU A 50 1.08 8.94 10.99
N GLY A 51 2.37 8.69 10.80
CA GLY A 51 3.42 9.08 11.73
C GLY A 51 3.59 10.60 11.81
N GLN A 52 2.84 11.26 12.69
CA GLN A 52 3.20 12.57 13.20
C GLN A 52 4.45 12.43 14.09
N SER A 53 5.58 12.91 13.57
CA SER A 53 6.83 13.17 14.31
C SER A 53 7.53 11.92 14.89
N GLY A 54 8.21 11.15 14.03
CA GLY A 54 9.12 10.07 14.44
C GLY A 54 9.94 9.54 13.26
N ASP A 55 11.13 9.01 13.52
CA ASP A 55 11.92 8.32 12.50
C ASP A 55 11.26 6.95 12.22
N HIS A 56 10.65 6.82 11.03
CA HIS A 56 9.97 5.62 10.57
C HIS A 56 10.66 5.00 9.36
N SER A 57 11.95 5.32 9.15
CA SER A 57 12.79 4.79 8.08
C SER A 57 12.74 3.25 8.03
N ASP A 58 12.84 2.57 9.17
CA ASP A 58 12.78 1.10 9.24
C ASP A 58 11.47 0.50 8.69
N LEU A 59 10.33 1.15 8.96
CA LEU A 59 9.02 0.70 8.46
C LEU A 59 8.88 0.97 6.97
N TYR A 60 9.44 2.07 6.49
CA TYR A 60 9.45 2.41 5.07
C TYR A 60 10.33 1.45 4.26
N ASP A 61 11.54 1.17 4.73
CA ASP A 61 12.46 0.23 4.11
C ASP A 61 11.91 -1.19 4.10
N PHE A 62 11.29 -1.62 5.21
CA PHE A 62 10.55 -2.88 5.28
C PHE A 62 9.45 -2.96 4.22
N ALA A 63 8.63 -1.90 4.11
CA ALA A 63 7.50 -1.89 3.19
C ALA A 63 7.95 -1.92 1.72
N LEU A 64 9.07 -1.26 1.39
CA LEU A 64 9.67 -1.33 0.05
C LEU A 64 10.24 -2.73 -0.25
N ALA A 65 11.01 -3.30 0.67
CA ALA A 65 11.66 -4.59 0.49
C ALA A 65 10.63 -5.72 0.30
N GLU A 66 9.58 -5.76 1.14
CA GLU A 66 8.58 -6.82 1.08
C GLU A 66 7.61 -6.67 -0.11
N ARG A 67 7.40 -5.45 -0.60
CA ARG A 67 6.64 -5.17 -1.83
C ARG A 67 7.38 -5.70 -3.07
N ALA A 68 8.70 -5.51 -3.15
CA ALA A 68 9.48 -5.90 -4.32
C ALA A 68 9.59 -7.42 -4.52
N VAL A 69 9.46 -8.20 -3.45
CA VAL A 69 9.53 -9.68 -3.50
C VAL A 69 8.26 -10.32 -4.06
N ASP A 70 7.15 -9.57 -4.16
CA ASP A 70 5.84 -10.07 -4.64
C ASP A 70 5.55 -9.73 -6.12
N ASP A 71 6.46 -9.07 -6.84
CA ASP A 71 6.25 -8.58 -8.22
C ASP A 71 6.38 -9.68 -9.30
N ASP A 72 5.86 -10.88 -9.04
CA ASP A 72 5.61 -11.91 -10.08
C ASP A 72 4.09 -12.07 -10.39
N GLU A 73 3.22 -11.32 -9.70
CA GLU A 73 1.85 -11.12 -10.17
C GLU A 73 1.64 -9.65 -10.54
N PRO A 74 1.63 -9.30 -11.83
CA PRO A 74 1.33 -7.94 -12.25
C PRO A 74 -0.05 -7.61 -11.73
N VAL A 75 -0.12 -6.58 -10.88
CA VAL A 75 -1.38 -5.90 -10.58
C VAL A 75 -1.90 -5.44 -11.94
N LYS A 76 -2.84 -6.19 -12.52
CA LYS A 76 -3.55 -5.78 -13.73
C LYS A 76 -4.09 -4.41 -13.40
N ALA A 77 -3.45 -3.37 -13.96
CA ALA A 77 -3.96 -2.03 -13.93
C ALA A 77 -5.40 -2.14 -14.39
N ALA A 78 -6.34 -2.01 -13.46
CA ALA A 78 -7.75 -1.96 -13.79
C ALA A 78 -7.85 -0.82 -14.82
N LYS A 79 -8.14 -1.20 -16.07
CA LYS A 79 -8.13 -0.31 -17.22
C LYS A 79 -8.99 0.90 -16.85
N LEU A 80 -8.35 2.03 -16.58
CA LEU A 80 -9.04 3.32 -16.43
C LEU A 80 -9.93 3.47 -17.67
N PRO A 81 -11.26 3.59 -17.53
CA PRO A 81 -12.11 3.80 -18.69
C PRO A 81 -11.70 5.10 -19.37
N LYS A 82 -11.16 5.00 -20.59
CA LYS A 82 -10.80 6.15 -21.42
C LYS A 82 -12.04 7.04 -21.58
N LYS A 83 -11.97 8.25 -21.03
CA LYS A 83 -12.96 9.32 -21.18
C LYS A 83 -13.20 9.54 -22.68
N LYS A 84 -14.36 9.07 -23.19
CA LYS A 84 -14.74 9.21 -24.60
C LYS A 84 -14.91 10.69 -24.90
N ASN A 85 -13.96 11.23 -25.65
CA ASN A 85 -13.87 12.64 -25.99
C ASN A 85 -15.18 13.09 -26.66
N ARG A 86 -15.93 13.96 -25.98
CA ARG A 86 -17.12 14.64 -26.51
C ARG A 86 -16.63 15.63 -27.57
N LYS A 87 -16.47 15.17 -28.81
CA LYS A 87 -16.29 16.07 -29.95
C LYS A 87 -17.63 16.74 -30.24
N THR A 88 -17.74 17.96 -29.73
CA THR A 88 -18.58 19.04 -30.23
C THR A 88 -18.56 19.05 -31.75
N LYS A 89 -19.72 18.87 -32.40
CA LYS A 89 -19.89 19.20 -33.81
C LYS A 89 -19.96 20.73 -33.91
N PRO A 90 -19.11 21.39 -34.72
CA PRO A 90 -19.29 22.80 -35.01
C PRO A 90 -20.47 22.96 -35.98
N SER A 91 -21.18 24.06 -35.77
CA SER A 91 -22.26 24.63 -36.56
C SER A 91 -21.80 25.23 -37.89
N GLY A 92 -22.71 25.24 -38.87
CA GLY A 92 -22.69 26.04 -40.11
C GLY A 92 -22.21 25.27 -41.35
N GLU A 93 -22.69 25.47 -42.59
CA GLU A 93 -23.73 26.30 -43.21
C GLU A 93 -23.68 25.97 -44.73
N ALA A 94 -24.84 26.04 -45.41
CA ALA A 94 -25.11 26.25 -46.86
C ALA A 94 -24.81 25.21 -47.99
N ALA A 95 -25.86 25.12 -48.84
CA ALA A 95 -25.94 24.93 -50.31
C ALA A 95 -25.49 23.58 -50.91
N HIS A 96 -26.17 22.95 -51.88
CA HIS A 96 -26.99 23.43 -53.01
C HIS A 96 -28.16 22.46 -53.30
#